data_AF-A0A7X1ZN87-F1
#
_entry.id   AF-A0A7X1ZN87-F1
#
_cell.length_a   1.000
_cell.length_b   1.000
_cell.length_c   1.000
_cell.angle_alpha   90.00
_cell.angle_beta   90.00
_cell.angle_gamma   90.00
#
_symmetry.space_group_name_H-M   'P 1'
#
loop_
_entity.id
_entity.type
_entity.pdbx_description
1 polymer ?
#
loop_
_entity_poly.entity_id
_entity_poly.type
_entity_poly.pdbx_seq_one_letter_code
_entity_poly.pdbx_strand_id
1 'polypeptide(L)'
;MKTVNIILMGFGNVGQAFLRVAHEKKEFCRVRYKLDIKFYSIFEIGGAIHSSQALNTSEILEKYSSLTMFRKNPLWKPDLKLTSVLDSIKPGVLVECTPSNIKSGGPALSHIRHALDRGWHVVTASKGPLVIDFRGLLEKAEKKHVALKFSGATAAALPALDIALYSLAGAEISRIEGILNGTTNYILTRMKEGVDYKEALKEAQSKGIAETDPSLDVSGLDTASKILIISNALLKADFTLDDMTVEGIDAIPPYLLNQGRKKDRAL
;
A
#
# COMPACT_ATOMS: atom_id res chain seq x y z
N MET A 1 24.84 12.80 -11.34
CA MET A 1 23.37 12.68 -11.18
C MET A 1 23.02 11.21 -11.35
N LYS A 2 22.33 10.57 -10.40
CA LYS A 2 22.01 9.14 -10.43
C LYS A 2 20.63 8.95 -11.05
N THR A 3 20.53 8.21 -12.14
CA THR A 3 19.23 7.85 -12.72
C THR A 3 18.58 6.73 -11.92
N VAL A 4 17.28 6.90 -11.65
CA VAL A 4 16.43 5.92 -10.97
C VAL A 4 15.37 5.45 -11.97
N ASN A 5 15.51 4.22 -12.45
CA ASN A 5 14.57 3.59 -13.37
C ASN A 5 13.38 3.06 -12.58
N ILE A 6 12.16 3.38 -12.99
CA ILE A 6 10.93 2.97 -12.30
C ILE A 6 10.04 2.16 -13.25
N ILE A 7 9.57 1.03 -12.71
CA ILE A 7 8.42 0.28 -13.22
C ILE A 7 7.29 0.44 -12.20
N LEU A 8 6.13 0.92 -12.64
CA LEU A 8 4.95 1.06 -11.79
C LEU A 8 3.97 -0.07 -12.09
N MET A 9 3.54 -0.80 -11.05
CA MET A 9 2.52 -1.85 -11.12
C MET A 9 1.20 -1.33 -10.56
N GLY A 10 0.15 -1.33 -11.37
CA GLY A 10 -1.17 -0.84 -11.01
C GLY A 10 -1.35 0.64 -11.32
N PHE A 11 -2.37 0.97 -12.10
CA PHE A 11 -2.68 2.35 -12.50
C PHE A 11 -4.04 2.84 -11.96
N GLY A 12 -4.44 2.33 -10.80
CA GLY A 12 -5.57 2.84 -10.01
C GLY A 12 -5.22 4.10 -9.21
N ASN A 13 -6.05 4.44 -8.22
CA ASN A 13 -5.92 5.67 -7.42
C ASN A 13 -4.52 5.87 -6.83
N VAL A 14 -3.96 4.84 -6.19
CA VAL A 14 -2.63 4.91 -5.55
C VAL A 14 -1.52 5.07 -6.60
N GLY A 15 -1.54 4.28 -7.68
CA GLY A 15 -0.54 4.36 -8.75
C GLY A 15 -0.54 5.71 -9.46
N GLN A 16 -1.73 6.26 -9.75
CA GLN A 16 -1.87 7.59 -10.34
C GLN A 16 -1.41 8.70 -9.39
N ALA A 17 -1.77 8.62 -8.11
CA ALA A 17 -1.31 9.57 -7.11
C ALA A 17 0.22 9.55 -6.97
N PHE A 18 0.83 8.35 -6.92
CA PHE A 18 2.27 8.20 -6.90
C PHE A 18 2.93 8.80 -8.14
N LEU A 19 2.44 8.49 -9.35
CA LEU A 19 2.98 9.02 -10.59
C LEU A 19 2.91 10.56 -10.62
N ARG A 20 1.80 11.13 -10.15
CA ARG A 20 1.59 12.58 -10.05
C ARG A 20 2.60 13.24 -9.11
N VAL A 21 2.72 12.75 -7.88
CA VAL A 21 3.68 13.28 -6.91
C VAL A 21 5.12 13.13 -7.42
N ALA A 22 5.46 11.98 -8.01
CA ALA A 22 6.78 11.75 -8.58
C ALA A 22 7.10 12.71 -9.73
N HIS A 23 6.12 13.04 -10.56
CA HIS A 23 6.26 14.02 -11.63
C HIS A 23 6.44 15.45 -11.08
N GLU A 24 5.55 15.89 -10.19
CA GLU A 24 5.60 17.22 -9.57
C GLU A 24 6.89 17.46 -8.78
N LYS A 25 7.39 16.43 -8.10
CA LYS A 25 8.63 16.49 -7.30
C LYS A 25 9.89 16.15 -8.09
N LYS A 26 9.79 15.86 -9.39
CA LYS A 26 10.94 15.43 -10.20
C LYS A 26 12.10 16.43 -10.12
N GLU A 27 11.81 17.72 -10.27
CA GLU A 27 12.86 18.75 -10.26
C GLU A 27 13.43 18.95 -8.84
N PHE A 28 12.57 18.93 -7.82
CA PHE A 28 13.02 18.94 -6.43
C PHE A 28 14.00 17.79 -6.14
N CYS A 29 13.66 16.57 -6.55
CA CYS A 29 14.53 15.40 -6.39
C CYS A 29 15.86 15.52 -7.14
N ARG A 30 15.83 16.10 -8.35
CA ARG A 30 17.01 16.33 -9.17
C ARG A 30 17.96 17.34 -8.53
N VAL A 31 17.45 18.47 -8.05
CA VAL A 31 18.25 19.52 -7.41
C VAL A 31 18.78 19.06 -6.06
N ARG A 32 17.89 18.57 -5.18
CA ARG A 32 18.17 18.30 -3.76
C ARG A 32 18.92 17.01 -3.53
N TYR A 33 18.56 15.94 -4.25
CA TYR A 33 19.09 14.58 -4.05
C TYR A 33 19.96 14.10 -5.21
N LYS A 34 20.11 14.89 -6.27
CA LYS A 34 20.84 14.51 -7.49
C LYS A 34 20.28 13.23 -8.13
N LEU A 35 18.96 13.02 -8.00
CA LEU A 35 18.24 11.88 -8.56
C LEU A 35 17.45 12.28 -9.80
N ASP A 36 17.62 11.54 -10.89
CA ASP A 36 16.85 11.68 -12.12
C ASP A 36 15.87 10.51 -12.25
N ILE A 37 14.61 10.76 -11.92
CA ILE A 37 13.56 9.74 -11.88
C ILE A 37 12.97 9.54 -13.28
N LYS A 38 12.98 8.30 -13.76
CA LYS A 38 12.50 7.91 -15.09
C LYS A 38 11.58 6.70 -15.01
N PHE A 39 10.37 6.84 -15.53
CA PHE A 39 9.43 5.74 -15.69
C PHE A 39 9.60 5.11 -17.07
N TYR A 40 9.60 3.79 -17.14
CA TYR A 40 9.73 3.06 -18.41
C TYR A 40 8.53 2.17 -18.71
N SER A 41 7.85 1.71 -17.64
CA SER A 41 6.64 0.90 -17.76
C SER A 41 5.64 1.26 -16.68
N ILE A 42 4.37 1.30 -17.07
CA ILE A 42 3.23 1.43 -16.15
C ILE A 42 2.25 0.31 -16.52
N PHE A 43 2.16 -0.68 -15.64
CA PHE A 43 1.33 -1.86 -15.82
C PHE A 43 -0.08 -1.66 -15.33
N GLU A 44 -1.02 -2.28 -16.03
CA GLU A 44 -2.40 -2.43 -15.60
C GLU A 44 -2.95 -3.79 -16.04
N ILE A 45 -4.14 -4.19 -15.58
CA ILE A 45 -4.75 -5.45 -15.98
C ILE A 45 -4.81 -5.53 -17.51
N GLY A 46 -4.16 -6.57 -18.06
CA GLY A 46 -4.11 -6.89 -19.48
C GLY A 46 -2.91 -6.33 -20.26
N GLY A 47 -1.97 -5.61 -19.64
CA GLY A 47 -0.78 -5.12 -20.34
C GLY A 47 -0.07 -3.96 -19.65
N ALA A 48 0.68 -3.17 -20.43
CA ALA A 48 1.36 -1.99 -19.91
C ALA A 48 1.56 -0.93 -20.98
N ILE A 49 1.64 0.33 -20.57
CA ILE A 49 2.35 1.35 -21.36
C ILE A 49 3.85 1.08 -21.16
N HIS A 50 4.59 0.85 -22.25
CA HIS A 50 6.02 0.53 -22.18
C HIS A 50 6.81 1.22 -23.31
N SER A 51 8.01 1.71 -22.98
CA SER A 51 8.97 2.26 -23.93
C SER A 51 10.41 1.98 -23.50
N SER A 52 11.32 1.89 -24.48
CA SER A 52 12.77 1.86 -24.24
C SER A 52 13.33 3.23 -23.82
N GLN A 53 12.55 4.29 -24.01
CA GLN A 53 12.83 5.65 -23.54
C GLN A 53 11.94 5.99 -22.34
N ALA A 54 12.37 6.99 -21.55
CA ALA A 54 11.57 7.45 -20.41
C ALA A 54 10.20 7.97 -20.87
N LEU A 55 9.15 7.51 -20.21
CA LEU A 55 7.77 7.88 -20.50
C LEU A 55 7.51 9.36 -20.18
N ASN A 56 6.65 9.98 -20.99
CA ASN A 56 6.13 11.31 -20.72
C ASN A 56 5.03 11.24 -19.67
N THR A 57 5.39 11.40 -18.40
CA THR A 57 4.47 11.21 -17.27
C THR A 57 3.38 12.27 -17.19
N SER A 58 3.63 13.52 -17.61
CA SER A 58 2.59 14.57 -17.62
C SER A 58 1.50 14.23 -18.64
N GLU A 59 1.89 13.84 -19.85
CA GLU A 59 0.93 13.43 -20.88
C GLU A 59 0.08 12.24 -20.45
N ILE A 60 0.67 11.24 -19.79
CA ILE A 60 -0.07 10.10 -19.25
C ILE A 60 -1.10 10.56 -18.20
N LEU A 61 -0.71 11.45 -17.29
CA LEU A 61 -1.61 11.97 -16.25
C LEU A 61 -2.72 12.88 -16.80
N GLU A 62 -2.44 13.64 -17.85
CA GLU A 62 -3.37 14.61 -18.44
C GLU A 62 -4.37 13.96 -19.41
N LYS A 63 -3.88 13.09 -20.31
CA LYS A 63 -4.68 12.54 -21.41
C LYS A 63 -5.14 11.10 -21.20
N TYR A 64 -4.47 10.36 -20.30
CA TYR A 64 -4.61 8.92 -20.18
C TYR A 64 -4.91 8.47 -18.75
N SER A 65 -5.46 9.35 -17.91
CA SER A 65 -5.78 9.07 -16.50
C SER A 65 -6.94 8.08 -16.29
N SER A 66 -7.90 8.01 -17.22
CA SER A 66 -8.93 6.97 -17.18
C SER A 66 -8.41 5.66 -17.79
N LEU A 67 -8.79 4.51 -17.21
CA LEU A 67 -8.33 3.20 -17.70
C LEU A 67 -8.67 2.94 -19.18
N THR A 68 -9.82 3.45 -19.64
CA THR A 68 -10.24 3.37 -21.04
C THR A 68 -9.29 4.13 -21.96
N MET A 69 -8.86 5.33 -21.56
CA MET A 69 -7.89 6.11 -22.34
C MET A 69 -6.49 5.52 -22.19
N PHE A 70 -6.10 5.08 -20.99
CA PHE A 70 -4.80 4.46 -20.71
C PHE A 70 -4.47 3.33 -21.68
N ARG A 71 -5.44 2.43 -21.94
CA ARG A 71 -5.30 1.33 -22.91
C ARG A 71 -5.27 1.76 -24.38
N LYS A 72 -5.67 3.00 -24.68
CA LYS A 72 -5.58 3.62 -26.02
C LYS A 72 -4.27 4.40 -26.23
N ASN A 73 -3.39 4.46 -25.22
CA ASN A 73 -2.09 5.10 -25.40
C ASN A 73 -1.28 4.39 -26.50
N PRO A 74 -0.61 5.10 -27.42
CA PRO A 74 0.17 4.48 -28.51
C PRO A 74 1.29 3.53 -28.05
N LEU A 75 1.76 3.68 -26.82
CA LEU A 75 2.78 2.83 -26.20
C LEU A 75 2.18 1.65 -25.42
N TRP A 76 0.84 1.48 -25.44
CA TRP A 76 0.19 0.31 -24.86
C TRP A 76 0.64 -0.97 -25.56
N LYS A 77 1.11 -1.94 -24.76
CA LYS A 77 1.49 -3.28 -25.16
C LYS A 77 0.57 -4.27 -24.45
N PRO A 78 -0.42 -4.86 -25.16
CA PRO A 78 -1.27 -5.88 -24.57
C PRO A 78 -0.44 -7.10 -24.17
N ASP A 79 -0.87 -7.78 -23.10
CA ASP A 79 -0.29 -9.02 -22.58
C ASP A 79 1.20 -8.98 -22.22
N LEU A 80 1.79 -7.79 -22.15
CA LEU A 80 3.19 -7.62 -21.74
C LEU A 80 3.40 -8.20 -20.34
N LYS A 81 4.44 -9.01 -20.19
CA LYS A 81 4.79 -9.64 -18.92
C LYS A 81 5.83 -8.81 -18.19
N LEU A 82 5.68 -8.70 -16.87
CA LEU A 82 6.63 -7.98 -16.03
C LEU A 82 8.06 -8.55 -16.17
N THR A 83 8.20 -9.87 -16.25
CA THR A 83 9.51 -10.53 -16.36
C THR A 83 10.30 -10.07 -17.56
N SER A 84 9.69 -9.95 -18.74
CA SER A 84 10.39 -9.48 -19.94
C SER A 84 10.84 -8.02 -19.85
N VAL A 85 10.10 -7.18 -19.10
CA VAL A 85 10.47 -5.79 -18.85
C VAL A 85 11.60 -5.69 -17.82
N LEU A 86 11.55 -6.47 -16.75
CA LEU A 86 12.61 -6.49 -15.73
C LEU A 86 13.96 -6.92 -16.32
N ASP A 87 13.94 -7.81 -17.32
CA ASP A 87 15.13 -8.31 -18.01
C ASP A 87 15.65 -7.33 -19.09
N SER A 88 14.83 -6.38 -19.55
CA SER A 88 15.20 -5.44 -20.63
C SER A 88 15.65 -4.06 -20.14
N ILE A 89 15.49 -3.75 -18.85
CA ILE A 89 15.83 -2.46 -18.26
C ILE A 89 16.86 -2.67 -17.16
N LYS A 90 17.87 -1.78 -17.10
CA LYS A 90 18.82 -1.76 -15.98
C LYS A 90 18.06 -1.69 -14.64
N PRO A 91 18.36 -2.57 -13.66
CA PRO A 91 17.64 -2.62 -12.41
C PRO A 91 17.53 -1.26 -11.71
N GLY A 92 16.33 -0.99 -11.21
CA GLY A 92 15.99 0.23 -10.50
C GLY A 92 15.00 -0.07 -9.38
N VAL A 93 13.82 0.55 -9.44
CA VAL A 93 12.76 0.40 -8.43
C VAL A 93 11.48 -0.09 -9.10
N LEU A 94 10.94 -1.20 -8.62
CA LEU A 94 9.57 -1.58 -8.90
C LEU A 94 8.66 -0.98 -7.81
N VAL A 95 7.70 -0.18 -8.23
CA VAL A 95 6.68 0.42 -7.36
C VAL A 95 5.41 -0.39 -7.54
N GLU A 96 4.93 -0.99 -6.46
CA GLU A 96 3.84 -1.95 -6.48
C GLU A 96 2.60 -1.35 -5.79
N CYS A 97 1.55 -1.10 -6.58
CA CYS A 97 0.32 -0.44 -6.18
C CYS A 97 -0.92 -1.15 -6.72
N THR A 98 -0.85 -2.46 -6.98
CA THR A 98 -2.02 -3.22 -7.40
C THR A 98 -2.98 -3.45 -6.22
N PRO A 99 -4.27 -3.74 -6.48
CA PRO A 99 -5.21 -4.04 -5.40
C PRO A 99 -4.72 -5.20 -4.53
N SER A 100 -4.74 -4.98 -3.21
CA SER A 100 -4.22 -5.94 -2.24
C SER A 100 -5.17 -7.12 -2.05
N ASN A 101 -4.62 -8.34 -2.01
CA ASN A 101 -5.34 -9.55 -1.61
C ASN A 101 -4.64 -10.18 -0.40
N ILE A 102 -5.22 -10.04 0.79
CA ILE A 102 -4.62 -10.54 2.04
C ILE A 102 -4.75 -12.06 2.24
N LYS A 103 -5.56 -12.74 1.42
CA LYS A 103 -5.75 -14.21 1.50
C LYS A 103 -4.69 -14.99 0.73
N SER A 104 -4.24 -14.46 -0.41
CA SER A 104 -3.29 -15.16 -1.29
C SER A 104 -2.07 -14.33 -1.71
N GLY A 105 -2.03 -13.05 -1.33
CA GLY A 105 -1.02 -12.09 -1.80
C GLY A 105 -1.31 -11.54 -3.20
N GLY A 106 -2.18 -12.21 -3.97
CA GLY A 106 -2.57 -11.80 -5.31
C GLY A 106 -1.40 -11.71 -6.29
N PRO A 107 -1.55 -10.97 -7.41
CA PRO A 107 -0.47 -10.80 -8.38
C PRO A 107 0.71 -9.98 -7.81
N ALA A 108 0.46 -9.13 -6.81
CA ALA A 108 1.50 -8.36 -6.14
C ALA A 108 2.63 -9.25 -5.60
N LEU A 109 2.31 -10.43 -5.06
CA LEU A 109 3.33 -11.34 -4.49
C LEU A 109 4.31 -11.82 -5.56
N SER A 110 3.80 -12.21 -6.74
CA SER A 110 4.66 -12.63 -7.85
C SER A 110 5.44 -11.44 -8.44
N HIS A 111 4.83 -10.25 -8.53
CA HIS A 111 5.52 -9.04 -8.96
C HIS A 111 6.75 -8.75 -8.09
N ILE A 112 6.58 -8.75 -6.77
CA ILE A 112 7.64 -8.46 -5.81
C ILE A 112 8.73 -9.53 -5.91
N ARG A 113 8.37 -10.83 -5.88
CA ARG A 113 9.35 -11.92 -5.97
C ARG A 113 10.19 -11.83 -7.24
N HIS A 114 9.54 -11.63 -8.40
CA HIS A 114 10.23 -11.53 -9.69
C HIS A 114 11.18 -10.32 -9.77
N ALA A 115 10.78 -9.19 -9.18
CA ALA A 115 11.61 -7.99 -9.11
C ALA A 115 12.85 -8.22 -8.23
N LEU A 116 12.65 -8.70 -7.00
CA LEU A 116 13.75 -8.97 -6.07
C LEU A 116 14.74 -10.00 -6.66
N ASP A 117 14.25 -11.07 -7.28
CA ASP A 117 15.10 -12.08 -7.91
C ASP A 117 16.02 -11.54 -9.02
N ARG A 118 15.61 -10.43 -9.65
CA ARG A 118 16.36 -9.72 -10.70
C ARG A 118 17.14 -8.51 -10.20
N GLY A 119 17.29 -8.36 -8.88
CA GLY A 119 18.06 -7.27 -8.29
C GLY A 119 17.38 -5.91 -8.41
N TRP A 120 16.05 -5.87 -8.51
CA TRP A 120 15.29 -4.63 -8.40
C TRP A 120 14.96 -4.33 -6.94
N HIS A 121 15.09 -3.06 -6.53
CA HIS A 121 14.47 -2.60 -5.29
C HIS A 121 12.95 -2.62 -5.47
N VAL A 122 12.22 -2.82 -4.37
CA VAL A 122 10.76 -2.82 -4.36
C VAL A 122 10.24 -1.82 -3.34
N VAL A 123 9.27 -1.01 -3.76
CA VAL A 123 8.43 -0.22 -2.88
C VAL A 123 6.99 -0.69 -3.08
N THR A 124 6.27 -1.09 -2.03
CA THR A 124 4.89 -1.59 -2.16
C THR A 124 3.92 -0.86 -1.23
N ALA A 125 2.71 -0.66 -1.71
CA ALA A 125 1.55 -0.26 -0.92
C ALA A 125 0.58 -1.44 -0.67
N SER A 126 0.86 -2.62 -1.23
CA SER A 126 0.03 -3.81 -1.10
C SER A 126 0.37 -4.58 0.17
N LYS A 127 -0.65 -4.82 0.99
CA LYS A 127 -0.52 -5.59 2.23
C LYS A 127 -0.39 -7.08 1.97
N GLY A 128 -1.11 -7.60 0.97
CA GLY A 128 -1.24 -9.02 0.71
C GLY A 128 0.07 -9.80 0.70
N PRO A 129 1.07 -9.41 -0.10
CA PRO A 129 2.36 -10.10 -0.13
C PRO A 129 3.06 -10.12 1.23
N LEU A 130 2.95 -9.02 1.98
CA LEU A 130 3.57 -8.85 3.29
C LEU A 130 2.84 -9.62 4.39
N VAL A 131 1.52 -9.82 4.27
CA VAL A 131 0.74 -10.67 5.17
C VAL A 131 1.07 -12.15 4.93
N ILE A 132 1.28 -12.54 3.67
CA ILE A 132 1.46 -13.95 3.28
C ILE A 132 2.91 -14.44 3.42
N ASP A 133 3.90 -13.61 3.14
CA ASP A 133 5.30 -14.02 3.07
C ASP A 133 6.24 -12.89 3.50
N PHE A 134 6.04 -12.32 4.69
CA PHE A 134 6.85 -11.20 5.16
C PHE A 134 8.34 -11.53 5.18
N ARG A 135 8.70 -12.58 5.91
CA ARG A 135 10.09 -12.99 6.13
C ARG A 135 10.75 -13.44 4.85
N GLY A 136 10.10 -14.27 4.03
CA GLY A 136 10.68 -14.76 2.78
C GLY A 136 10.95 -13.64 1.78
N LEU A 137 10.10 -12.61 1.73
CA LEU A 137 10.33 -11.43 0.91
C LEU A 137 11.52 -10.58 1.41
N LEU A 138 11.68 -10.41 2.72
CA LEU A 138 12.84 -9.72 3.30
C LEU A 138 14.14 -10.48 3.07
N GLU A 139 14.17 -11.78 3.34
CA GLU A 139 15.34 -12.63 3.10
C GLU A 139 15.75 -12.62 1.62
N LYS A 140 14.78 -12.61 0.70
CA LYS A 140 15.06 -12.50 -0.74
C LYS A 140 15.68 -11.15 -1.09
N ALA A 141 15.18 -10.06 -0.52
CA ALA A 141 15.74 -8.72 -0.73
C ALA A 141 17.20 -8.65 -0.20
N GLU A 142 17.44 -9.20 0.99
CA GLU A 142 18.77 -9.26 1.60
C GLU A 142 19.76 -10.08 0.76
N LYS A 143 19.38 -11.30 0.35
CA LYS A 143 20.19 -12.17 -0.51
C LYS A 143 20.58 -11.53 -1.84
N LYS A 144 19.76 -10.59 -2.34
CA LYS A 144 19.98 -9.87 -3.59
C LYS A 144 20.60 -8.48 -3.40
N HIS A 145 20.91 -8.11 -2.15
CA HIS A 145 21.43 -6.79 -1.77
C HIS A 145 20.55 -5.63 -2.28
N VAL A 146 19.23 -5.84 -2.26
CA VAL A 146 18.23 -4.83 -2.63
C VAL A 146 17.35 -4.50 -1.43
N ALA A 147 16.50 -3.49 -1.61
CA ALA A 147 15.64 -2.98 -0.55
C ALA A 147 14.20 -3.33 -0.85
N LEU A 148 13.47 -3.76 0.18
CA LEU A 148 12.02 -3.85 0.19
C LEU A 148 11.49 -2.79 1.17
N LYS A 149 10.70 -1.84 0.67
CA LYS A 149 10.09 -0.76 1.46
C LYS A 149 8.57 -0.83 1.35
N PHE A 150 7.87 -0.63 2.46
CA PHE A 150 6.43 -0.92 2.54
C PHE A 150 5.66 0.00 3.49
N SER A 151 6.17 1.21 3.77
CA SER A 151 5.49 2.17 4.65
C SER A 151 4.05 2.46 4.18
N GLY A 152 3.83 2.57 2.85
CA GLY A 152 2.51 2.77 2.26
C GLY A 152 1.51 1.63 2.48
N ALA A 153 1.97 0.42 2.82
CA ALA A 153 1.09 -0.72 3.15
C ALA A 153 0.64 -0.73 4.63
N THR A 154 1.24 0.11 5.48
CA THR A 154 0.96 0.15 6.93
C THR A 154 -0.15 1.17 7.25
N ALA A 155 0.20 2.36 7.73
CA ALA A 155 -0.74 3.40 8.14
C ALA A 155 -0.88 4.53 7.10
N ALA A 156 -0.75 4.19 5.81
CA ALA A 156 -0.84 5.10 4.67
C ALA A 156 0.07 6.34 4.81
N ALA A 157 -0.49 7.50 5.18
CA ALA A 157 0.25 8.76 5.32
C ALA A 157 0.93 8.92 6.69
N LEU A 158 0.55 8.13 7.70
CA LEU A 158 1.21 8.13 9.00
C LEU A 158 2.56 7.40 8.87
N PRO A 159 3.69 8.05 9.18
CA PRO A 159 5.02 7.43 9.05
C PRO A 159 5.31 6.46 10.22
N ALA A 160 4.37 5.57 10.54
CA ALA A 160 4.43 4.69 11.70
C ALA A 160 5.69 3.80 11.67
N LEU A 161 5.95 3.20 10.50
CA LEU A 161 7.12 2.37 10.31
C LEU A 161 8.42 3.19 10.29
N ASP A 162 8.42 4.34 9.62
CA ASP A 162 9.62 5.17 9.48
C ASP A 162 10.05 5.81 10.81
N ILE A 163 9.10 6.25 11.64
CA ILE A 163 9.40 6.74 13.00
C ILE A 163 10.11 5.64 13.80
N ALA A 164 9.55 4.43 13.79
CA ALA A 164 10.10 3.33 14.56
C ALA A 164 11.47 2.88 14.03
N LEU A 165 11.64 2.76 12.72
CA LEU A 165 12.90 2.31 12.11
C LEU A 165 14.03 3.35 12.18
N TYR A 166 13.73 4.64 12.07
CA TYR A 166 14.75 5.68 11.99
C TYR A 166 14.84 6.55 13.24
N SER A 167 13.71 6.99 13.79
CA SER A 167 13.71 7.91 14.94
C SER A 167 13.87 7.17 16.28
N LEU A 168 13.44 5.91 16.34
CA LEU A 168 13.54 5.06 17.53
C LEU A 168 14.60 3.96 17.39
N ALA A 169 15.55 4.09 16.45
CA ALA A 169 16.55 3.06 16.16
C ALA A 169 17.42 2.66 17.37
N GLY A 170 17.54 3.52 18.37
CA GLY A 170 18.26 3.26 19.64
C GLY A 170 17.35 2.91 20.83
N ALA A 171 16.04 2.79 20.62
CA ALA A 171 15.08 2.47 21.66
C ALA A 171 14.54 1.03 21.51
N GLU A 172 14.12 0.45 22.62
CA GLU A 172 13.39 -0.82 22.63
C GLU A 172 11.89 -0.56 22.59
N ILE A 173 11.21 -1.11 21.59
CA ILE A 173 9.75 -0.95 21.43
C ILE A 173 9.06 -2.02 22.27
N SER A 174 8.50 -1.63 23.41
CA SER A 174 7.79 -2.55 24.31
C SER A 174 6.34 -2.80 23.90
N ARG A 175 5.70 -1.85 23.21
CA ARG A 175 4.29 -1.93 22.83
C ARG A 175 3.96 -1.05 21.63
N ILE A 176 3.02 -1.51 20.80
CA ILE A 176 2.50 -0.77 19.65
C ILE A 176 0.98 -0.77 19.77
N GLU A 177 0.39 0.43 19.77
CA GLU A 177 -1.06 0.63 19.77
C GLU A 177 -1.42 1.72 18.78
N GLY A 178 -2.57 1.58 18.13
CA GLY A 178 -3.06 2.63 17.26
C GLY A 178 -4.41 2.34 16.63
N ILE A 179 -5.07 3.41 16.21
CA ILE A 179 -6.26 3.38 15.37
C ILE A 179 -5.79 3.40 13.93
N LEU A 180 -5.82 2.24 13.26
CA LEU A 180 -5.21 2.06 11.94
C LEU A 180 -6.22 2.03 10.79
N ASN A 181 -7.52 2.15 11.08
CA ASN A 181 -8.58 2.11 10.09
C ASN A 181 -9.54 3.31 10.23
N GLY A 182 -9.61 4.11 9.17
CA GLY A 182 -10.43 5.33 9.15
C GLY A 182 -11.93 5.05 9.09
N THR A 183 -12.33 3.99 8.37
CA THR A 183 -13.73 3.58 8.21
C THR A 183 -14.35 3.21 9.54
N THR A 184 -13.72 2.30 10.28
CA THR A 184 -14.21 1.86 11.60
C THR A 184 -14.18 3.00 12.60
N ASN A 185 -13.12 3.81 12.61
CA ASN A 185 -13.02 4.97 13.50
C ASN A 185 -14.15 5.99 13.24
N TYR A 186 -14.48 6.25 11.97
CA TYR A 186 -15.61 7.11 11.63
C TYR A 186 -16.93 6.52 12.14
N ILE A 187 -17.19 5.23 11.87
CA ILE A 187 -18.42 4.56 12.29
C ILE A 187 -18.56 4.60 13.82
N LEU A 188 -17.51 4.25 14.56
CA LEU A 188 -17.49 4.30 16.03
C LEU A 188 -17.69 5.72 16.57
N THR A 189 -17.15 6.74 15.89
CA THR A 189 -17.37 8.15 16.25
C THR A 189 -18.84 8.53 16.12
N ARG A 190 -19.49 8.17 15.00
CA ARG A 190 -20.93 8.43 14.80
C ARG A 190 -21.79 7.65 15.78
N MET A 191 -21.42 6.41 16.07
CA MET A 191 -22.08 5.60 17.09
C MET A 191 -21.92 6.21 18.47
N LYS A 192 -20.79 6.82 18.82
CA LYS A 192 -20.63 7.57 20.08
C LYS A 192 -21.63 8.72 20.19
N GLU A 193 -21.92 9.39 19.07
CA GLU A 193 -22.82 10.55 18.99
C GLU A 193 -24.32 10.20 18.99
N GLY A 194 -24.68 8.92 18.99
CA GLY A 194 -26.08 8.47 19.07
C GLY A 194 -26.59 7.74 17.83
N VAL A 195 -25.82 7.68 16.76
CA VAL A 195 -26.24 7.09 15.48
C VAL A 195 -26.18 5.56 15.54
N ASP A 196 -27.14 4.87 14.93
CA ASP A 196 -27.09 3.41 14.81
C ASP A 196 -25.95 2.96 13.88
N TYR A 197 -25.41 1.77 14.10
CA TYR A 197 -24.34 1.20 13.26
C TYR A 197 -24.70 1.21 11.77
N LYS A 198 -25.91 0.78 11.40
CA LYS A 198 -26.31 0.69 9.99
C LYS A 198 -26.40 2.06 9.32
N GLU A 199 -26.86 3.05 10.07
CA GLU A 199 -26.94 4.44 9.61
C GLU A 199 -25.55 5.05 9.47
N ALA A 200 -24.68 4.87 10.47
CA ALA A 200 -23.29 5.33 10.44
C ALA A 200 -22.50 4.71 9.27
N LEU A 201 -22.70 3.42 9.00
CA LEU A 201 -22.10 2.75 7.84
C LEU A 201 -22.62 3.33 6.53
N LYS A 202 -23.94 3.55 6.41
CA LYS A 202 -24.53 4.16 5.22
C LYS A 202 -24.03 5.59 4.98
N GLU A 203 -23.86 6.37 6.06
CA GLU A 203 -23.22 7.68 6.00
C GLU A 203 -21.76 7.59 5.54
N ALA A 204 -20.99 6.63 6.05
CA ALA A 204 -19.60 6.42 5.64
C ALA A 204 -19.51 6.08 4.15
N GLN A 205 -20.42 5.24 3.63
CA GLN A 205 -20.51 4.89 2.22
C GLN A 205 -20.88 6.09 1.34
N SER A 206 -21.86 6.90 1.75
CA SER A 206 -22.27 8.08 0.97
C SER A 206 -21.18 9.15 0.88
N LYS A 207 -20.32 9.23 1.90
CA LYS A 207 -19.13 10.11 1.92
C LYS A 207 -17.91 9.52 1.22
N GLY A 208 -17.98 8.29 0.71
CA GLY A 208 -16.85 7.58 0.11
C GLY A 208 -15.75 7.22 1.11
N ILE A 209 -16.07 7.20 2.42
CA ILE A 209 -15.17 6.75 3.48
C ILE A 209 -15.12 5.22 3.50
N ALA A 210 -16.27 4.57 3.34
CA ALA A 210 -16.41 3.12 3.23
C ALA A 210 -16.73 2.72 1.80
N GLU A 211 -16.20 1.58 1.34
CA GLU A 211 -16.59 0.98 0.07
C GLU A 211 -17.96 0.31 0.15
N THR A 212 -18.50 -0.11 -1.00
CA THR A 212 -19.78 -0.84 -1.08
C THR A 212 -19.71 -2.16 -0.30
N ASP A 213 -18.58 -2.85 -0.35
CA ASP A 213 -18.26 -3.99 0.52
C ASP A 213 -17.24 -3.53 1.58
N PRO A 214 -17.68 -3.20 2.81
CA PRO A 214 -16.80 -2.74 3.88
C PRO A 214 -16.25 -3.89 4.72
N SER A 215 -16.44 -5.15 4.31
CA SER A 215 -16.20 -6.34 5.16
C SER A 215 -14.79 -6.38 5.76
N LEU A 216 -13.75 -6.04 5.00
CA LEU A 216 -12.38 -6.00 5.51
C LEU A 216 -12.15 -4.95 6.58
N ASP A 217 -12.83 -3.82 6.49
CA ASP A 217 -12.75 -2.75 7.48
C ASP A 217 -13.49 -3.17 8.75
N VAL A 218 -14.78 -3.48 8.63
CA VAL A 218 -15.66 -3.69 9.79
C VAL A 218 -15.38 -4.98 10.55
N SER A 219 -14.83 -6.01 9.89
CA SER A 219 -14.37 -7.24 10.55
C SER A 219 -13.05 -7.07 11.32
N GLY A 220 -12.37 -5.94 11.15
CA GLY A 220 -11.06 -5.68 11.75
C GLY A 220 -9.86 -6.27 10.98
N LEU A 221 -10.08 -6.99 9.88
CA LEU A 221 -9.01 -7.64 9.11
C LEU A 221 -8.02 -6.65 8.46
N ASP A 222 -8.48 -5.47 8.03
CA ASP A 222 -7.57 -4.42 7.53
C ASP A 222 -6.64 -3.92 8.64
N THR A 223 -7.18 -3.64 9.83
CA THR A 223 -6.40 -3.27 11.02
C THR A 223 -5.42 -4.38 11.41
N ALA A 224 -5.90 -5.62 11.45
CA ALA A 224 -5.09 -6.79 11.78
C ALA A 224 -3.91 -6.94 10.81
N SER A 225 -4.16 -6.82 9.51
CA SER A 225 -3.13 -6.87 8.47
C SER A 225 -2.07 -5.78 8.67
N LYS A 226 -2.48 -4.54 9.00
CA LYS A 226 -1.56 -3.42 9.21
C LYS A 226 -0.69 -3.62 10.44
N ILE A 227 -1.29 -3.97 11.58
CA ILE A 227 -0.54 -4.17 12.83
C ILE A 227 0.36 -5.40 12.74
N LEU A 228 -0.03 -6.44 11.98
CA LEU A 228 0.81 -7.60 11.69
C LEU A 228 2.09 -7.19 10.95
N ILE A 229 1.96 -6.45 9.85
CA ILE A 229 3.10 -5.95 9.06
C ILE A 229 4.01 -5.07 9.92
N ILE A 230 3.42 -4.16 10.71
CA ILE A 230 4.18 -3.29 11.62
C ILE A 230 4.92 -4.13 12.67
N SER A 231 4.25 -5.10 13.29
CA SER A 231 4.82 -5.95 14.34
C SER A 231 5.97 -6.80 13.81
N ASN A 232 5.79 -7.47 12.67
CA ASN A 232 6.85 -8.27 12.05
C ASN A 232 8.06 -7.39 11.65
N ALA A 233 7.81 -6.17 11.16
CA ALA A 233 8.88 -5.26 10.78
C ALA A 233 9.68 -4.73 11.99
N LEU A 234 9.02 -4.42 13.10
CA LEU A 234 9.64 -3.75 14.25
C LEU A 234 10.18 -4.72 15.30
N LEU A 235 9.48 -5.83 15.52
CA LEU A 235 9.87 -6.85 16.50
C LEU A 235 10.75 -7.94 15.88
N LYS A 236 11.02 -7.87 14.57
CA LYS A 236 11.73 -8.91 13.80
C LYS A 236 11.12 -10.30 14.01
N ALA A 237 9.79 -10.34 14.11
CA ALA A 237 9.00 -11.53 14.29
C ALA A 237 8.48 -12.08 12.95
N ASP A 238 7.86 -13.24 13.00
CA ASP A 238 7.25 -13.92 11.86
C ASP A 238 5.82 -14.35 12.22
N PHE A 239 5.08 -13.42 12.81
CA PHE A 239 3.68 -13.63 13.16
C PHE A 239 2.83 -13.74 11.89
N THR A 240 1.71 -14.43 12.04
CA THR A 240 0.65 -14.60 11.06
C THR A 240 -0.66 -14.05 11.60
N LEU A 241 -1.71 -13.99 10.77
CA LEU A 241 -3.04 -13.59 11.24
C LEU A 241 -3.61 -14.59 12.27
N ASP A 242 -3.18 -15.86 12.23
CA ASP A 242 -3.64 -16.89 13.16
C ASP A 242 -3.07 -16.68 14.58
N ASP A 243 -1.99 -15.90 14.72
CA ASP A 243 -1.42 -15.52 16.01
C ASP A 243 -2.18 -14.36 16.68
N MET A 244 -3.23 -13.83 16.02
CA MET A 244 -3.94 -12.63 16.46
C MET A 244 -5.38 -12.93 16.87
N THR A 245 -5.83 -12.26 17.93
CA THR A 245 -7.27 -12.14 18.21
C THR A 245 -7.80 -10.94 17.45
N VAL A 246 -8.75 -11.17 16.54
CA VAL A 246 -9.36 -10.14 15.71
C VAL A 246 -10.86 -10.07 16.00
N GLU A 247 -11.30 -8.92 16.47
CA GLU A 247 -12.71 -8.63 16.72
C GLU A 247 -13.13 -7.39 15.91
N GLY A 248 -14.21 -7.53 15.15
CA GLY A 248 -14.80 -6.48 14.34
C GLY A 248 -15.70 -5.53 15.11
N ILE A 249 -16.15 -4.47 14.44
CA ILE A 249 -17.11 -3.50 14.99
C ILE A 249 -18.56 -3.83 14.66
N ASP A 250 -18.79 -4.79 13.77
CA ASP A 250 -20.09 -5.21 13.27
C ASP A 250 -20.95 -5.93 14.32
N ALA A 251 -20.31 -6.45 15.38
CA ALA A 251 -20.95 -7.15 16.48
C ALA A 251 -20.79 -6.47 17.84
N ILE A 252 -20.48 -5.17 17.89
CA ILE A 252 -20.30 -4.47 19.19
C ILE A 252 -21.61 -4.50 20.00
N PRO A 253 -21.59 -5.10 21.20
CA PRO A 253 -22.77 -5.12 22.04
C PRO A 253 -23.19 -3.70 22.45
N PRO A 254 -24.49 -3.34 22.36
CA PRO A 254 -25.00 -2.02 22.75
C PRO A 254 -24.62 -1.58 24.17
N TYR A 255 -24.43 -2.53 25.10
CA TYR A 255 -24.03 -2.21 26.46
C TYR A 255 -22.61 -1.65 26.57
N LEU A 256 -21.68 -2.02 25.68
CA LEU A 256 -20.31 -1.49 25.68
C LEU A 256 -20.29 -0.01 25.30
N LEU A 257 -21.09 0.38 24.31
CA LEU A 257 -21.27 1.79 23.92
C LEU A 257 -21.81 2.63 25.08
N ASN A 258 -22.81 2.10 25.78
CA ASN A 258 -23.42 2.77 26.93
C ASN A 258 -22.47 2.88 28.13
N GLN A 259 -21.64 1.85 28.39
CA GLN A 259 -20.61 1.93 29.42
C GLN A 259 -19.53 2.94 29.07
N GLY A 260 -19.09 2.99 27.82
CA GLY A 260 -18.14 3.99 27.32
C GLY A 260 -18.64 5.41 27.58
N ARG A 261 -19.85 5.73 27.10
CA ARG A 261 -20.48 7.05 27.32
C ARG A 261 -20.60 7.43 28.80
N LYS A 262 -21.02 6.50 29.67
CA LYS A 262 -21.17 6.75 31.12
C LYS A 262 -19.84 7.04 31.82
N LYS A 263 -18.73 6.54 31.28
CA LYS A 263 -17.38 6.72 31.84
C LYS A 263 -16.57 7.81 31.13
N ASP A 264 -17.19 8.57 30.22
CA ASP A 264 -16.52 9.49 29.29
C ASP A 264 -15.35 8.84 28.53
N ARG A 265 -15.53 7.59 28.13
CA ARG A 265 -14.57 6.82 27.34
C ARG A 265 -15.12 6.60 25.93
N ALA A 266 -14.25 6.75 24.94
CA ALA A 266 -14.53 6.25 23.59
C ALA A 266 -14.30 4.73 23.54
N LEU A 267 -14.96 4.06 22.60
CA LEU A 267 -14.65 2.69 22.19
C LEU A 267 -13.51 2.71 21.18
#